data_AF-A0A4D4JMW7-F1
#
_entry.id   AF-A0A4D4JMW7-F1
#
_cell.length_a   1.000
_cell.length_b   1.000
_cell.length_c   1.000
_cell.angle_alpha   90.00
_cell.angle_beta   90.00
_cell.angle_gamma   90.00
#
_symmetry.space_group_name_H-M   'P 1'
#
loop_
_entity.id
_entity.type
_entity.pdbx_description
1 polymer ?
#
loop_
_entity_poly.entity_id
_entity_poly.type
_entity_poly.pdbx_seq_one_letter_code
_entity_poly.pdbx_strand_id
1 'polypeptide(L)'
;MTEVPQQSAGTQPPTPSDEPAIRSEVAKFRAWAERYPTEDRYGEWECDYPGWPELHSAFIDYMDATPTAELQSEVVADLIYAIARDNEISYLASQLGQRPVHLLRLLPHVLISEEPDARWQIAAQLGKRALPIETAEPALIKLVADQDEYVRRIALQALGGIDSPHTEHFCGQAWESGHEYQRIMALCVLHTIGSRQLDRYLALARDDGREYLRMNVDRIERESQRPD
;
A
#
# COMPACT_ATOMS: atom_id res chain seq x y z
N MET A 1 -8.31 65.00 38.89
CA MET A 1 -7.33 64.05 38.32
C MET A 1 -8.02 62.70 38.27
N THR A 2 -8.15 62.18 37.06
CA THR A 2 -9.01 61.08 36.66
C THR A 2 -8.35 59.73 36.96
N GLU A 3 -9.04 58.82 37.63
CA GLU A 3 -8.61 57.42 37.79
C GLU A 3 -8.84 56.66 36.48
N VAL A 4 -7.81 55.93 36.03
CA VAL A 4 -7.86 55.01 34.89
C VAL A 4 -7.99 53.59 35.43
N PRO A 5 -8.94 52.76 34.98
CA PRO A 5 -8.99 51.35 35.38
C PRO A 5 -8.01 50.53 34.52
N GLN A 6 -7.14 49.77 35.18
CA GLN A 6 -6.34 48.72 34.55
C GLN A 6 -7.25 47.58 34.07
N GLN A 7 -7.28 47.33 32.77
CA GLN A 7 -7.86 46.13 32.20
C GLN A 7 -6.89 44.96 32.40
N SER A 8 -7.32 43.98 33.20
CA SER A 8 -6.68 42.67 33.29
C SER A 8 -6.77 41.98 31.94
N ALA A 9 -5.60 41.72 31.33
CA ALA A 9 -5.49 40.85 30.18
C ALA A 9 -5.85 39.43 30.60
N GLY A 10 -7.07 39.00 30.27
CA GLY A 10 -7.44 37.60 30.31
C GLY A 10 -6.65 36.86 29.23
N THR A 11 -5.70 36.03 29.62
CA THR A 11 -5.11 35.04 28.73
C THR A 11 -6.21 34.06 28.35
N GLN A 12 -6.78 34.23 27.16
CA GLN A 12 -7.65 33.24 26.56
C GLN A 12 -6.85 31.93 26.47
N PRO A 13 -7.40 30.77 26.91
CA PRO A 13 -6.77 29.49 26.65
C PRO A 13 -6.63 29.31 25.13
N PRO A 14 -5.56 28.66 24.64
CA PRO A 14 -5.43 28.40 23.21
C PRO A 14 -6.66 27.64 22.73
N THR A 15 -7.32 28.16 21.71
CA THR A 15 -8.37 27.42 20.99
C THR A 15 -7.77 26.09 20.50
N PRO A 16 -8.42 24.94 20.73
CA PRO A 16 -7.97 23.71 20.12
C PRO A 16 -7.87 23.94 18.61
N SER A 17 -6.75 23.55 18.03
CA SER A 17 -6.58 23.62 16.58
C SER A 17 -7.72 22.85 15.93
N ASP A 18 -8.48 23.47 15.03
CA ASP A 18 -9.50 22.80 14.19
C ASP A 18 -8.86 21.79 13.21
N GLU A 19 -7.52 21.69 13.21
CA GLU A 19 -6.74 20.82 12.36
C GLU A 19 -6.86 19.35 12.81
N PRO A 20 -7.20 18.41 11.90
CA PRO A 20 -7.29 16.99 12.24
C PRO A 20 -6.00 16.44 12.84
N ALA A 21 -6.12 15.65 13.92
CA ALA A 21 -4.98 15.10 14.66
C ALA A 21 -3.97 14.35 13.76
N ILE A 22 -4.45 13.67 12.73
CA ILE A 22 -3.60 12.95 11.75
C ILE A 22 -2.54 13.86 11.12
N ARG A 23 -2.83 15.14 10.89
CA ARG A 23 -1.86 16.09 10.32
C ARG A 23 -0.72 16.36 11.29
N SER A 24 -1.04 16.55 12.57
CA SER A 24 -0.05 16.72 13.63
C SER A 24 0.81 15.46 13.80
N GLU A 25 0.21 14.27 13.79
CA GLU A 25 0.97 13.02 13.95
C GLU A 25 1.89 12.74 12.75
N VAL A 26 1.43 13.01 11.52
CA VAL A 26 2.27 12.91 10.33
C VAL A 26 3.41 13.95 10.37
N ALA A 27 3.16 15.17 10.84
CA ALA A 27 4.21 16.17 11.01
C ALA A 27 5.28 15.72 12.02
N LYS A 28 4.88 15.08 13.13
CA LYS A 28 5.83 14.48 14.10
C LYS A 28 6.66 13.37 13.47
N PHE A 29 6.03 12.49 12.68
CA PHE A 29 6.77 11.45 11.95
C PHE A 29 7.82 12.09 11.03
N ARG A 30 7.43 13.10 10.24
CA ARG A 30 8.35 13.80 9.33
C ARG A 30 9.52 14.43 10.09
N ALA A 31 9.26 15.14 11.18
CA ALA A 31 10.29 15.77 12.01
C ALA A 31 11.21 14.76 12.70
N TRP A 32 10.69 13.58 13.07
CA TRP A 32 11.51 12.48 13.56
C TRP A 32 12.38 11.91 12.44
N ALA A 33 11.81 11.69 11.25
CA ALA A 33 12.52 11.15 10.09
C ALA A 33 13.66 12.06 9.63
N GLU A 34 13.50 13.39 9.71
CA GLU A 34 14.56 14.37 9.41
C GLU A 34 15.86 14.18 10.21
N ARG A 35 15.82 13.45 11.33
CA ARG A 35 17.01 13.09 12.11
C ARG A 35 17.85 12.00 11.45
N TYR A 36 17.30 11.34 10.43
CA TYR A 36 17.93 10.27 9.66
C TYR A 36 18.21 10.78 8.24
N PRO A 37 19.49 10.83 7.82
CA PRO A 37 19.86 11.10 6.44
C PRO A 37 19.13 10.16 5.49
N THR A 38 18.73 10.65 4.32
CA THR A 38 17.97 9.86 3.34
C THR A 38 18.70 8.60 2.89
N GLU A 39 20.03 8.67 2.80
CA GLU A 39 20.94 7.59 2.48
C GLU A 39 21.00 6.48 3.56
N ASP A 40 20.62 6.80 4.80
CA ASP A 40 20.63 5.87 5.93
C ASP A 40 19.25 5.22 6.16
N ARG A 41 18.25 5.58 5.35
CA ARG A 41 16.88 5.04 5.41
C ARG A 41 16.78 3.76 4.57
N TYR A 42 17.46 2.70 5.02
CA TYR A 42 17.39 1.37 4.42
C TYR A 42 16.86 0.35 5.43
N GLY A 43 16.14 -0.66 4.94
CA GLY A 43 15.49 -1.65 5.81
C GLY A 43 14.31 -1.06 6.59
N GLU A 44 14.12 -1.54 7.81
CA GLU A 44 12.97 -1.24 8.70
C GLU A 44 13.20 0.00 9.59
N TRP A 45 13.87 1.03 9.08
CA TRP A 45 14.28 2.18 9.90
C TRP A 45 13.07 2.91 10.52
N GLU A 46 11.96 2.97 9.80
CA GLU A 46 10.69 3.56 10.24
C GLU A 46 10.07 2.83 11.45
N CYS A 47 10.39 1.55 11.68
CA CYS A 47 9.93 0.79 12.84
C CYS A 47 10.43 1.37 14.17
N ASP A 48 11.54 2.13 14.15
CA ASP A 48 12.07 2.79 15.35
C ASP A 48 11.29 4.06 15.75
N TYR A 49 10.27 4.47 14.98
CA TYR A 49 9.46 5.63 15.31
C TYR A 49 8.61 5.36 16.57
N PRO A 50 8.83 6.06 17.70
CA PRO A 50 8.12 5.76 18.94
C PRO A 50 6.66 6.19 18.93
N GLY A 51 6.25 7.06 17.99
CA GLY A 51 4.91 7.63 17.90
C GLY A 51 3.93 6.85 17.01
N TRP A 52 4.24 5.59 16.67
CA TRP A 52 3.34 4.73 15.89
C TRP A 52 1.96 4.58 16.52
N PRO A 53 1.80 4.34 17.84
CA PRO A 53 0.48 4.18 18.45
C PRO A 53 -0.41 5.42 18.26
N GLU A 54 0.13 6.62 18.45
CA GLU A 54 -0.60 7.88 18.29
C GLU A 54 -0.96 8.14 16.83
N LEU A 55 -0.04 7.89 15.90
CA LEU A 55 -0.29 8.03 14.47
C LEU A 55 -1.35 7.04 13.98
N HIS A 56 -1.31 5.79 14.46
CA HIS A 56 -2.34 4.79 14.18
C HIS A 56 -3.70 5.21 14.71
N SER A 57 -3.80 5.64 15.97
CA SER A 57 -5.06 6.13 16.54
C SER A 57 -5.60 7.30 15.74
N ALA A 58 -4.78 8.32 15.49
CA ALA A 58 -5.20 9.52 14.76
C ALA A 58 -5.70 9.20 13.34
N PHE A 59 -5.07 8.24 12.65
CA PHE A 59 -5.51 7.78 11.33
C PHE A 59 -6.89 7.11 11.40
N ILE A 60 -7.07 6.17 12.33
CA ILE A 60 -8.32 5.40 12.48
C ILE A 60 -9.46 6.31 12.95
N ASP A 61 -9.21 7.11 13.98
CA ASP A 61 -10.18 8.06 14.54
C ASP A 61 -10.65 9.06 13.48
N TYR A 62 -9.74 9.54 12.63
CA TYR A 62 -10.11 10.44 11.53
C TYR A 62 -11.02 9.76 10.51
N MET A 63 -10.72 8.52 10.11
CA MET A 63 -11.59 7.76 9.20
C MET A 63 -12.96 7.47 9.81
N ASP A 64 -13.02 7.14 11.10
CA ASP A 64 -14.27 6.77 11.77
C ASP A 64 -15.15 7.99 12.07
N ALA A 65 -14.56 9.15 12.35
CA ALA A 65 -15.29 10.38 12.66
C ALA A 65 -15.68 11.20 11.42
N THR A 66 -14.93 11.09 10.31
CA THR A 66 -15.08 12.00 9.16
C THR A 66 -15.85 11.34 8.01
N PRO A 67 -17.01 11.89 7.61
CA PRO A 67 -17.68 11.48 6.38
C PRO A 67 -16.78 11.67 5.16
N THR A 68 -16.81 10.73 4.21
CA THR A 68 -15.93 10.77 3.03
C THR A 68 -16.13 11.98 2.11
N ALA A 69 -17.29 12.64 2.20
CA ALA A 69 -17.59 13.88 1.48
C ALA A 69 -16.78 15.08 2.01
N GLU A 70 -16.27 15.01 3.24
CA GLU A 70 -15.57 16.09 3.94
C GLU A 70 -14.05 15.88 3.97
N LEU A 71 -13.53 14.86 3.25
CA LEU A 71 -12.10 14.60 3.16
C LEU A 71 -11.37 15.76 2.45
N GLN A 72 -10.58 16.49 3.23
CA GLN A 72 -9.75 17.60 2.78
C GLN A 72 -8.54 17.07 1.99
N SER A 73 -8.12 17.82 0.97
CA SER A 73 -7.04 17.36 0.06
C SER A 73 -5.69 17.24 0.78
N GLU A 74 -5.45 18.12 1.74
CA GLU A 74 -4.26 18.15 2.58
C GLU A 74 -4.19 16.90 3.47
N VAL A 75 -5.32 16.50 4.05
CA VAL A 75 -5.40 15.30 4.89
C VAL A 75 -5.24 14.03 4.05
N VAL A 76 -5.76 14.01 2.82
CA VAL A 76 -5.55 12.87 1.90
C VAL A 76 -4.07 12.59 1.68
N ALA A 77 -3.24 13.63 1.50
CA ALA A 77 -1.80 13.46 1.35
C ALA A 77 -1.15 12.89 2.63
N ASP A 78 -1.57 13.36 3.80
CA ASP A 78 -1.08 12.87 5.09
C ASP A 78 -1.50 11.41 5.35
N LEU A 79 -2.73 11.01 5.00
CA LEU A 79 -3.20 9.62 5.08
C LEU A 79 -2.40 8.70 4.16
N ILE A 80 -2.15 9.10 2.91
CA ILE A 80 -1.36 8.31 1.96
C ILE A 80 0.08 8.18 2.45
N TYR A 81 0.65 9.27 2.95
CA TYR A 81 2.00 9.24 3.54
C TYR A 81 2.06 8.30 4.74
N ALA A 82 1.08 8.34 5.65
CA ALA A 82 1.02 7.45 6.81
C ALA A 82 1.00 5.98 6.39
N ILE A 83 0.14 5.62 5.43
CA ILE A 83 0.10 4.27 4.85
C ILE A 83 1.48 3.89 4.29
N ALA A 84 2.11 4.77 3.51
CA ALA A 84 3.41 4.52 2.89
C ALA A 84 4.53 4.25 3.91
N ARG A 85 4.43 4.78 5.14
CA ARG A 85 5.44 4.53 6.19
C ARG A 85 5.13 3.30 7.02
N ASP A 86 3.87 2.92 7.16
CA ASP A 86 3.50 1.69 7.86
C ASP A 86 3.66 0.46 6.95
N ASN A 87 4.75 0.42 6.17
CA ASN A 87 4.94 -0.55 5.08
C ASN A 87 5.38 -1.94 5.60
N GLU A 88 6.05 -2.01 6.76
CA GLU A 88 6.52 -3.27 7.35
C GLU A 88 5.35 -4.20 7.73
N ILE A 89 4.34 -3.66 8.43
CA ILE A 89 3.18 -4.46 8.87
C ILE A 89 1.90 -4.18 8.08
N SER A 90 1.86 -3.09 7.31
CA SER A 90 0.69 -2.68 6.51
C SER A 90 -0.61 -2.58 7.30
N TYR A 91 -0.53 -2.18 8.57
CA TYR A 91 -1.67 -2.10 9.48
C TYR A 91 -2.68 -1.04 9.05
N LEU A 92 -2.24 0.16 8.71
CA LEU A 92 -3.07 1.27 8.22
C LEU A 92 -3.75 0.94 6.90
N ALA A 93 -3.03 0.32 5.96
CA ALA A 93 -3.63 -0.19 4.73
C ALA A 93 -4.72 -1.23 5.03
N SER A 94 -4.48 -2.14 5.98
CA SER A 94 -5.48 -3.12 6.44
C SER A 94 -6.72 -2.45 7.05
N GLN A 95 -6.52 -1.43 7.90
CA GLN A 95 -7.61 -0.63 8.49
C GLN A 95 -8.44 0.10 7.42
N LEU A 96 -7.78 0.63 6.38
CA LEU A 96 -8.47 1.24 5.24
C LEU A 96 -9.22 0.21 4.40
N GLY A 97 -8.64 -0.98 4.20
CA GLY A 97 -9.28 -2.10 3.50
C GLY A 97 -10.57 -2.59 4.16
N GLN A 98 -10.70 -2.43 5.48
CA GLN A 98 -11.92 -2.72 6.23
C GLN A 98 -12.98 -1.61 6.12
N ARG A 99 -12.66 -0.49 5.46
CA ARG A 99 -13.53 0.69 5.28
C ARG A 99 -13.70 0.98 3.79
N PRO A 100 -14.50 0.18 3.05
CA PRO A 100 -14.57 0.23 1.59
C PRO A 100 -14.98 1.60 1.04
N VAL A 101 -15.82 2.37 1.77
CA VAL A 101 -16.24 3.71 1.34
C VAL A 101 -15.06 4.70 1.37
N HIS A 102 -14.23 4.65 2.41
CA HIS A 102 -13.00 5.46 2.50
C HIS A 102 -11.96 4.99 1.51
N LEU A 103 -11.74 3.67 1.38
CA LEU A 103 -10.82 3.12 0.39
C LEU A 103 -11.20 3.57 -1.02
N LEU A 104 -12.48 3.48 -1.40
CA LEU A 104 -12.97 3.96 -2.68
C LEU A 104 -12.66 5.45 -2.89
N ARG A 105 -12.81 6.27 -1.85
CA ARG A 105 -12.57 7.71 -1.93
C ARG A 105 -11.09 8.07 -2.06
N LEU A 106 -10.21 7.32 -1.39
CA LEU A 106 -8.75 7.51 -1.39
C LEU A 106 -8.06 6.88 -2.61
N LEU A 107 -8.64 5.83 -3.19
CA LEU A 107 -8.02 5.04 -4.27
C LEU A 107 -7.52 5.90 -5.44
N PRO A 108 -8.28 6.86 -6.01
CA PRO A 108 -7.78 7.69 -7.11
C PRO A 108 -6.52 8.48 -6.77
N HIS A 109 -6.40 8.90 -5.50
CA HIS A 109 -5.25 9.68 -5.00
C HIS A 109 -4.03 8.78 -4.76
N VAL A 110 -4.24 7.57 -4.23
CA VAL A 110 -3.16 6.56 -4.11
C VAL A 110 -2.62 6.19 -5.49
N LEU A 111 -3.50 5.97 -6.47
CA LEU A 111 -3.10 5.55 -7.82
C LEU A 111 -2.26 6.59 -8.59
N ILE A 112 -2.13 7.82 -8.08
CA ILE A 112 -1.31 8.89 -8.69
C ILE A 112 -0.28 9.45 -7.72
N SER A 113 -0.17 8.90 -6.50
CA SER A 113 0.80 9.38 -5.54
C SER A 113 2.21 8.94 -5.95
N GLU A 114 3.21 9.73 -5.56
CA GLU A 114 4.63 9.35 -5.70
C GLU A 114 5.07 8.32 -4.65
N GLU A 115 4.12 7.70 -3.94
CA GLU A 115 4.37 6.80 -2.82
C GLU A 115 4.23 5.33 -3.24
N PRO A 116 5.29 4.66 -3.75
CA PRO A 116 5.21 3.27 -4.17
C PRO A 116 4.76 2.36 -3.02
N ASP A 117 5.15 2.70 -1.79
CA ASP A 117 4.78 1.94 -0.60
C ASP A 117 3.27 1.93 -0.35
N ALA A 118 2.60 3.06 -0.52
CA ALA A 118 1.15 3.10 -0.44
C ALA A 118 0.51 2.35 -1.61
N ARG A 119 1.06 2.47 -2.83
CA ARG A 119 0.49 1.83 -4.03
C ARG A 119 0.49 0.31 -3.92
N TRP A 120 1.61 -0.32 -3.52
CA TRP A 120 1.65 -1.77 -3.38
C TRP A 120 0.77 -2.25 -2.22
N GLN A 121 0.72 -1.52 -1.11
CA GLN A 121 -0.13 -1.88 0.03
C GLN A 121 -1.60 -1.86 -0.35
N ILE A 122 -2.04 -0.85 -1.10
CA ILE A 122 -3.42 -0.76 -1.60
C ILE A 122 -3.70 -1.83 -2.64
N ALA A 123 -2.77 -2.15 -3.54
CA ALA A 123 -2.91 -3.30 -4.44
C ALA A 123 -3.16 -4.60 -3.65
N ALA A 124 -2.43 -4.82 -2.55
CA ALA A 124 -2.65 -5.98 -1.68
C ALA A 124 -4.06 -5.98 -1.04
N GLN A 125 -4.59 -4.84 -0.60
CA GLN A 125 -5.96 -4.76 -0.09
C GLN A 125 -7.01 -5.04 -1.16
N LEU A 126 -6.82 -4.55 -2.39
CA LEU A 126 -7.69 -4.86 -3.52
C LEU A 126 -7.68 -6.37 -3.83
N GLY A 127 -6.51 -7.01 -3.77
CA GLY A 127 -6.37 -8.47 -3.90
C GLY A 127 -7.13 -9.27 -2.82
N LYS A 128 -7.27 -8.69 -1.63
CA LYS A 128 -8.10 -9.23 -0.53
C LYS A 128 -9.60 -8.95 -0.70
N ARG A 129 -10.02 -8.43 -1.86
CA ARG A 129 -11.41 -8.09 -2.19
C ARG A 129 -12.01 -7.02 -1.27
N ALA A 130 -11.18 -6.06 -0.84
CA ALA A 130 -11.63 -4.90 -0.08
C ALA A 130 -12.63 -4.01 -0.86
N LEU A 131 -12.65 -4.10 -2.19
CA LEU A 131 -13.63 -3.46 -3.07
C LEU A 131 -14.24 -4.47 -4.05
N PRO A 132 -15.42 -4.19 -4.63
CA PRO A 132 -15.98 -4.98 -5.72
C PRO A 132 -15.04 -5.06 -6.93
N ILE A 133 -15.11 -6.18 -7.66
CA ILE A 133 -14.22 -6.47 -8.78
C ILE A 133 -14.27 -5.39 -9.87
N GLU A 134 -15.44 -4.80 -10.09
CA GLU A 134 -15.69 -3.75 -11.09
C GLU A 134 -14.90 -2.47 -10.80
N THR A 135 -14.48 -2.28 -9.55
CA THR A 135 -13.62 -1.16 -9.13
C THR A 135 -12.18 -1.61 -8.93
N ALA A 136 -11.97 -2.77 -8.31
CA ALA A 136 -10.64 -3.29 -8.00
C ALA A 136 -9.83 -3.62 -9.26
N GLU A 137 -10.44 -4.29 -10.24
CA GLU A 137 -9.73 -4.75 -11.44
C GLU A 137 -9.16 -3.57 -12.26
N PRO A 138 -9.91 -2.52 -12.63
CA PRO A 138 -9.33 -1.38 -13.36
C PRO A 138 -8.18 -0.69 -12.63
N ALA A 139 -8.26 -0.59 -11.29
CA ALA A 139 -7.20 -0.04 -10.48
C ALA A 139 -5.93 -0.91 -10.49
N LEU A 140 -6.10 -2.23 -10.36
CA LEU A 140 -4.99 -3.19 -10.44
C LEU A 140 -4.37 -3.24 -11.85
N ILE A 141 -5.17 -3.13 -12.91
CA ILE A 141 -4.69 -3.02 -14.29
C ILE A 141 -3.80 -1.78 -14.47
N LYS A 142 -4.10 -0.67 -13.79
CA LYS A 142 -3.20 0.49 -13.77
C LYS A 142 -1.89 0.18 -13.05
N LEU A 143 -1.95 -0.53 -11.92
CA LEU A 143 -0.78 -0.82 -11.08
C LEU A 143 0.13 -1.93 -11.63
N VAL A 144 -0.35 -2.83 -12.49
CA VAL A 144 0.55 -3.77 -13.21
C VAL A 144 1.42 -3.07 -14.25
N ALA A 145 1.08 -1.83 -14.63
CA ALA A 145 1.90 -0.96 -15.47
C ALA A 145 2.67 0.11 -14.67
N ASP A 146 2.75 -0.03 -13.34
CA ASP A 146 3.43 0.93 -12.47
C ASP A 146 4.94 1.02 -12.78
N GLN A 147 5.54 2.17 -12.52
CA GLN A 147 6.98 2.37 -12.70
C GLN A 147 7.78 1.55 -11.70
N ASP A 148 7.26 1.39 -10.49
CA ASP A 148 7.87 0.60 -9.44
C ASP A 148 7.67 -0.91 -9.68
N GLU A 149 8.78 -1.66 -9.66
CA GLU A 149 8.77 -3.10 -9.91
C GLU A 149 7.99 -3.89 -8.87
N TYR A 150 8.08 -3.48 -7.60
CA TYR A 150 7.41 -4.16 -6.51
C TYR A 150 5.90 -3.95 -6.60
N VAL A 151 5.45 -2.73 -6.89
CA VAL A 151 4.03 -2.43 -7.13
C VAL A 151 3.47 -3.30 -8.25
N ARG A 152 4.18 -3.45 -9.37
CA ARG A 152 3.74 -4.32 -10.47
C ARG A 152 3.54 -5.78 -10.03
N ARG A 153 4.46 -6.32 -9.21
CA ARG A 153 4.34 -7.71 -8.72
C ARG A 153 3.14 -7.90 -7.83
N ILE A 154 2.95 -7.00 -6.86
CA ILE A 154 1.81 -7.09 -5.94
C ILE A 154 0.48 -6.90 -6.69
N ALA A 155 0.45 -6.03 -7.69
CA ALA A 155 -0.73 -5.84 -8.54
C ALA A 155 -1.06 -7.10 -9.35
N LEU A 156 -0.06 -7.77 -9.94
CA LEU A 156 -0.26 -9.03 -10.67
C LEU A 156 -0.78 -10.13 -9.75
N GLN A 157 -0.20 -10.25 -8.55
CA GLN A 157 -0.68 -11.19 -7.53
C GLN A 157 -2.14 -10.89 -7.14
N ALA A 158 -2.47 -9.62 -6.95
CA ALA A 158 -3.82 -9.18 -6.59
C ALA A 158 -4.83 -9.47 -7.70
N LEU A 159 -4.48 -9.30 -8.97
CA LEU A 159 -5.34 -9.69 -10.11
C LEU A 159 -5.71 -11.17 -10.05
N GLY A 160 -4.74 -12.05 -9.75
CA GLY A 160 -5.00 -13.46 -9.53
C GLY A 160 -5.90 -13.72 -8.32
N GLY A 161 -5.69 -13.01 -7.21
CA GLY A 161 -6.50 -13.14 -5.99
C GLY A 161 -7.97 -12.73 -6.14
N ILE A 162 -8.28 -11.85 -7.10
CA ILE A 162 -9.66 -11.44 -7.43
C ILE A 162 -10.26 -12.22 -8.61
N ASP A 163 -9.57 -13.25 -9.12
CA ASP A 163 -9.97 -14.02 -10.32
C ASP A 163 -10.18 -13.14 -11.56
N SER A 164 -9.32 -12.13 -11.77
CA SER A 164 -9.42 -11.28 -12.95
C SER A 164 -9.25 -12.12 -14.23
N PRO A 165 -10.14 -11.99 -15.23
CA PRO A 165 -9.99 -12.65 -16.52
C PRO A 165 -8.73 -12.20 -17.29
N HIS A 166 -8.12 -11.07 -16.90
CA HIS A 166 -6.89 -10.55 -17.51
C HIS A 166 -5.61 -11.09 -16.87
N THR A 167 -5.71 -11.89 -15.79
CA THR A 167 -4.55 -12.35 -15.03
C THR A 167 -3.51 -13.06 -15.91
N GLU A 168 -3.93 -14.03 -16.74
CA GLU A 168 -2.99 -14.76 -17.60
C GLU A 168 -2.31 -13.85 -18.64
N HIS A 169 -3.01 -12.84 -19.14
CA HIS A 169 -2.42 -11.85 -20.05
C HIS A 169 -1.28 -11.09 -19.36
N PHE A 170 -1.51 -10.61 -18.13
CA PHE A 170 -0.50 -9.89 -17.38
C PHE A 170 0.64 -10.79 -16.86
N CYS A 171 0.39 -12.08 -16.60
CA CYS A 171 1.46 -13.06 -16.37
C CYS A 171 2.39 -13.16 -17.58
N GLY A 172 1.83 -13.14 -18.80
CA GLY A 172 2.61 -13.09 -20.04
C GLY A 172 3.48 -11.85 -20.15
N GLN A 173 2.92 -10.67 -19.88
CA GLN A 173 3.67 -9.41 -19.91
C GLN A 173 4.78 -9.36 -18.84
N ALA A 174 4.47 -9.79 -17.62
CA ALA A 174 5.46 -9.90 -16.55
C ALA A 174 6.61 -10.85 -16.94
N TRP A 175 6.29 -11.95 -17.63
CA TRP A 175 7.31 -12.84 -18.16
C TRP A 175 8.23 -12.17 -19.20
N GLU A 176 7.63 -11.51 -20.17
CA GLU A 176 8.30 -10.82 -21.28
C GLU A 176 9.19 -9.66 -20.81
N SER A 177 8.89 -9.07 -19.65
CA SER A 177 9.71 -8.00 -19.05
C SER A 177 11.17 -8.40 -18.80
N GLY A 178 11.46 -9.70 -18.71
CA GLY A 178 12.81 -10.22 -18.46
C GLY A 178 13.30 -10.10 -17.01
N HIS A 179 12.63 -9.31 -16.17
CA HIS A 179 12.96 -9.17 -14.75
C HIS A 179 12.71 -10.47 -13.99
N GLU A 180 13.70 -10.95 -13.22
CA GLU A 180 13.63 -12.26 -12.56
C GLU A 180 12.43 -12.37 -11.62
N TYR A 181 12.21 -11.36 -10.77
CA TYR A 181 11.10 -11.36 -9.82
C TYR A 181 9.73 -11.25 -10.50
N GLN A 182 9.62 -10.59 -11.65
CA GLN A 182 8.38 -10.58 -12.44
C GLN A 182 8.08 -11.96 -13.02
N ARG A 183 9.10 -12.68 -13.51
CA ARG A 183 8.94 -14.06 -13.97
C ARG A 183 8.54 -15.00 -12.85
N ILE A 184 9.18 -14.87 -11.68
CA ILE A 184 8.80 -15.61 -10.47
C ILE A 184 7.35 -15.31 -10.11
N MET A 185 6.94 -14.04 -10.12
CA MET A 185 5.56 -13.68 -9.81
C MET A 185 4.57 -14.28 -10.82
N ALA A 186 4.88 -14.24 -12.12
CA ALA A 186 4.05 -14.89 -13.14
C ALA A 186 3.89 -16.40 -12.87
N LEU A 187 4.96 -17.12 -12.53
CA LEU A 187 4.88 -18.54 -12.16
C LEU A 187 3.99 -18.77 -10.93
N CYS A 188 4.21 -18.00 -9.87
CA CYS A 188 3.43 -18.09 -8.64
C CYS A 188 1.94 -17.88 -8.93
N VAL A 189 1.60 -16.81 -9.66
CA VAL A 189 0.20 -16.49 -9.96
C VAL A 189 -0.44 -17.54 -10.86
N LEU A 190 0.25 -17.99 -11.92
CA LEU A 190 -0.25 -19.07 -12.78
C LEU A 190 -0.50 -20.36 -11.99
N HIS A 191 0.36 -20.67 -11.01
CA HIS A 191 0.15 -21.80 -10.11
C HIS A 191 -1.06 -21.59 -9.21
N THR A 192 -1.16 -20.44 -8.54
CA THR A 192 -2.26 -20.11 -7.63
C THR A 192 -3.63 -20.16 -8.32
N ILE A 193 -3.74 -19.67 -9.57
CA ILE A 193 -5.01 -19.67 -10.31
C ILE A 193 -5.28 -21.01 -11.03
N GLY A 194 -4.41 -22.01 -10.90
CA GLY A 194 -4.54 -23.29 -11.61
C GLY A 194 -4.52 -23.14 -13.14
N SER A 195 -3.73 -22.21 -13.65
CA SER A 195 -3.68 -21.91 -15.09
C SER A 195 -3.18 -23.11 -15.89
N ARG A 196 -3.84 -23.36 -17.03
CA ARG A 196 -3.39 -24.35 -18.03
C ARG A 196 -2.06 -23.96 -18.69
N GLN A 197 -1.62 -22.71 -18.53
CA GLN A 197 -0.34 -22.24 -19.06
C GLN A 197 0.84 -22.55 -18.14
N LEU A 198 0.60 -23.01 -16.90
CA LEU A 198 1.65 -23.22 -15.91
C LEU A 198 2.80 -24.09 -16.44
N ASP A 199 2.51 -25.25 -17.03
CA ASP A 199 3.52 -26.19 -17.53
C ASP A 199 4.45 -25.55 -18.58
N ARG A 200 3.88 -24.71 -19.45
CA ARG A 200 4.63 -23.96 -20.45
C ARG A 200 5.62 -23.01 -19.76
N TYR A 201 5.17 -22.26 -18.76
CA TYR A 201 6.04 -21.30 -18.07
C TYR A 201 7.07 -21.98 -17.16
N LEU A 202 6.76 -23.12 -16.55
CA LEU A 202 7.74 -23.95 -15.83
C LEU A 202 8.86 -24.45 -16.76
N ALA A 203 8.53 -24.86 -17.99
CA ALA A 203 9.54 -25.22 -18.98
C ALA A 203 10.41 -24.01 -19.37
N LEU A 204 9.80 -22.86 -19.66
CA LEU A 204 10.55 -21.63 -19.96
C LEU A 204 11.45 -21.18 -18.78
N ALA A 205 11.03 -21.42 -17.55
CA ALA A 205 11.79 -21.11 -16.34
C ALA A 205 13.03 -22.00 -16.18
N ARG A 206 12.92 -23.29 -16.51
CA ARG A 206 14.07 -24.20 -16.55
C ARG A 206 15.09 -23.76 -17.58
N ASP A 207 14.64 -23.39 -18.77
CA ASP A 207 15.50 -22.95 -19.87
C ASP A 207 16.20 -21.61 -19.58
N ASP A 208 15.53 -20.69 -18.85
CA ASP A 208 16.13 -19.41 -18.44
C ASP A 208 17.31 -19.58 -17.47
N GLY A 209 17.22 -20.54 -16.53
CA GLY A 209 18.37 -20.97 -15.74
C GLY A 209 18.88 -19.96 -14.70
N ARG A 210 18.12 -18.94 -14.30
CA ARG A 210 18.45 -18.15 -13.10
C ARG A 210 18.12 -18.91 -11.81
N GLU A 211 18.91 -18.65 -10.77
CA GLU A 211 18.87 -19.40 -9.51
C GLU A 211 17.53 -19.29 -8.81
N TYR A 212 17.03 -18.08 -8.55
CA TYR A 212 15.78 -17.89 -7.82
C TYR A 212 14.59 -18.38 -8.64
N LEU A 213 14.65 -18.25 -9.98
CA LEU A 213 13.63 -18.78 -10.86
C LEU A 213 13.54 -20.31 -10.79
N ARG A 214 14.68 -21.02 -10.82
CA ARG A 214 14.72 -22.49 -10.61
C ARG A 214 14.23 -22.90 -9.24
N MET A 215 14.63 -22.20 -8.18
CA MET A 215 14.14 -22.49 -6.82
C MET A 215 12.62 -22.40 -6.72
N ASN A 216 12.00 -21.46 -7.44
CA ASN A 216 10.54 -21.33 -7.50
C ASN A 216 9.86 -22.44 -8.33
N VAL A 217 10.48 -22.88 -9.42
CA VAL A 217 10.03 -24.08 -10.17
C VAL A 217 9.99 -25.29 -9.23
N ASP A 218 11.10 -25.58 -8.56
CA ASP A 218 11.19 -26.74 -7.66
C ASP A 218 10.18 -26.65 -6.50
N ARG A 219 9.91 -25.44 -6.00
CA ARG A 219 8.91 -25.20 -4.96
C ARG A 219 7.50 -25.53 -5.45
N ILE A 220 7.10 -24.99 -6.60
CA ILE A 220 5.77 -25.21 -7.19
C ILE A 220 5.54 -26.70 -7.50
N GLU A 221 6.55 -27.40 -8.02
CA GLU A 221 6.44 -28.83 -8.31
C GLU A 221 6.30 -29.68 -7.05
N ARG A 222 7.03 -29.34 -5.98
CA ARG A 222 6.86 -30.00 -4.67
C ARG A 222 5.48 -29.75 -4.07
N GLU A 223 4.96 -28.54 -4.20
CA GLU A 223 3.61 -28.19 -3.72
C GLU A 223 2.54 -28.98 -4.48
N SER A 224 2.69 -29.14 -5.79
CA SER A 224 1.75 -29.87 -6.66
C SER A 224 1.76 -31.39 -6.47
N GLN A 225 2.78 -31.95 -5.80
CA GLN A 225 2.93 -33.39 -5.55
C GLN A 225 2.43 -33.83 -4.16
N ARG A 226 2.03 -32.89 -3.29
CA ARG A 226 1.49 -33.24 -1.97
C ARG A 226 0.04 -33.75 -2.11
N PRO A 227 -0.28 -34.93 -1.57
CA PRO A 227 -1.68 -35.37 -1.49
C PRO A 227 -2.46 -34.50 -0.49
N ASP A 228 -3.71 -34.21 -0.82
CA ASP A 228 -4.70 -33.53 0.03
C ASP A 228 -4.98 -34.31 1.34
#